data_AF-A0AAE2VDK1-F1
#
_entry.id   AF-A0AAE2VDK1-F1
#
_cell.length_a   1.000
_cell.length_b   1.000
_cell.length_c   1.000
_cell.angle_alpha   90.00
_cell.angle_beta   90.00
_cell.angle_gamma   90.00
#
_symmetry.space_group_name_H-M   'P 1'
#
loop_
_entity.id
_entity.type
_entity.pdbx_description
1 polymer ?
#
loop_
_entity_poly.entity_id
_entity_poly.type
_entity_poly.pdbx_seq_one_letter_code
_entity_poly.pdbx_strand_id
1 'polypeptide(L)'
;MKKTLSKLSLLSSVALAMLFASCGKKDTAESVTDELLNKFNAVITAVESATDKESAEAAAEKIDSLSEEIDDIVARLDALEEPSADEKTALDEKMDKAMEANGEKIGNAMKGLAGKPEAMKIMGEALQEFGKKMNAHEEVFKKFGKEG
;
A
#
# COMPACT_ATOMS: atom_id res chain seq x y z
N MET A 1 -58.53 -2.77 43.81
CA MET A 1 -57.67 -2.31 44.93
C MET A 1 -56.23 -2.23 44.43
N LYS A 2 -55.59 -1.07 44.64
CA LYS A 2 -54.21 -0.73 44.27
C LYS A 2 -53.19 -1.42 45.18
N LYS A 3 -52.00 -1.74 44.65
CA LYS A 3 -50.64 -1.66 45.25
C LYS A 3 -49.62 -2.06 44.15
N THR A 4 -48.92 -1.13 43.47
CA THR A 4 -47.60 -0.53 43.82
C THR A 4 -46.51 -1.58 44.11
N LEU A 5 -45.25 -1.54 43.66
CA LEU A 5 -44.41 -0.67 42.83
C LEU A 5 -43.06 -1.42 42.68
N SER A 6 -42.33 -1.14 41.59
CA SER A 6 -40.85 -1.15 41.47
C SER A 6 -40.07 -2.47 41.68
N LYS A 7 -39.49 -2.99 40.58
CA LYS A 7 -38.04 -3.19 40.47
C LYS A 7 -37.55 -2.88 39.06
N LEU A 8 -36.87 -1.75 38.99
CA LEU A 8 -35.93 -1.31 37.97
C LEU A 8 -34.75 -2.31 37.90
N SER A 9 -34.36 -2.77 36.71
CA SER A 9 -33.00 -3.25 36.45
C SER A 9 -32.75 -3.42 34.94
N LEU A 10 -32.10 -2.39 34.39
CA LEU A 10 -31.03 -2.45 33.40
C LEU A 10 -31.30 -3.19 32.08
N LEU A 11 -31.66 -2.37 31.09
CA LEU A 11 -31.19 -2.47 29.71
C LEU A 11 -29.68 -2.75 29.68
N SER A 12 -29.27 -3.93 29.21
CA SER A 12 -27.96 -4.17 28.63
C SER A 12 -28.18 -4.80 27.26
N SER A 13 -28.61 -3.95 26.33
CA SER A 13 -28.73 -4.27 24.91
C SER A 13 -27.57 -3.62 24.18
N VAL A 14 -26.40 -4.27 24.20
CA VAL A 14 -25.43 -4.16 23.11
C VAL A 14 -24.96 -5.57 22.82
N ALA A 15 -25.85 -6.36 22.22
CA ALA A 15 -25.41 -7.40 21.30
C ALA A 15 -24.72 -6.67 20.15
N LEU A 16 -23.41 -6.41 20.31
CA LEU A 16 -22.57 -5.86 19.27
C LEU A 16 -22.68 -6.82 18.08
N ALA A 17 -23.37 -6.33 17.06
CA ALA A 17 -23.85 -7.10 15.95
C ALA A 17 -22.70 -7.82 15.25
N MET A 18 -22.71 -9.15 15.33
CA MET A 18 -22.16 -10.02 14.29
C MET A 18 -22.99 -9.84 13.01
N LEU A 19 -22.84 -8.70 12.34
CA LEU A 19 -23.51 -8.42 11.06
C LEU A 19 -22.57 -7.67 10.13
N PHE A 20 -21.57 -8.37 9.57
CA PHE A 20 -21.09 -8.12 8.19
C PHE A 20 -20.45 -9.39 7.62
N ALA A 21 -21.25 -10.46 7.54
CA ALA A 21 -21.03 -11.51 6.54
C ALA A 21 -21.81 -11.11 5.28
N SER A 22 -21.27 -10.16 4.52
CA SER A 22 -21.68 -9.86 3.15
C SER A 22 -20.43 -9.39 2.39
N CYS A 23 -20.18 -10.05 1.26
CA CYS A 23 -19.13 -9.73 0.30
C CYS A 23 -19.06 -8.23 -0.01
N GLY A 24 -17.89 -7.65 0.18
CA GLY A 24 -17.61 -6.22 0.05
C GLY A 24 -16.70 -5.80 1.20
N LYS A 25 -15.40 -6.12 1.12
CA LYS A 25 -14.42 -5.55 2.05
C LYS A 25 -14.58 -4.04 1.99
N LYS A 26 -15.05 -3.43 3.07
CA LYS A 26 -14.97 -1.98 3.23
C LYS A 26 -13.50 -1.65 3.36
N ASP A 27 -13.01 -0.70 2.58
CA ASP A 27 -11.64 -0.22 2.67
C ASP A 27 -11.34 0.24 4.09
N THR A 28 -10.29 -0.35 4.67
CA THR A 28 -9.61 0.11 5.88
C THR A 28 -8.20 0.53 5.50
N ALA A 29 -7.60 1.46 6.28
CA ALA A 29 -6.23 1.91 6.04
C ALA A 29 -5.27 0.72 5.94
N GLU A 30 -5.39 -0.26 6.84
CA GLU A 30 -4.60 -1.49 6.79
C GLU A 30 -4.77 -2.28 5.49
N SER A 31 -6.02 -2.53 5.07
CA SER A 31 -6.30 -3.35 3.89
C SER A 31 -5.85 -2.69 2.59
N VAL A 32 -5.98 -1.36 2.49
CA VAL A 32 -5.57 -0.62 1.31
C VAL A 32 -4.04 -0.46 1.28
N THR A 33 -3.39 -0.30 2.44
CA THR A 33 -1.92 -0.37 2.54
C THR A 33 -1.39 -1.76 2.18
N ASP A 34 -2.09 -2.85 2.52
CA ASP A 34 -1.72 -4.20 2.05
C ASP A 34 -1.77 -4.32 0.52
N GLU A 35 -2.81 -3.75 -0.10
CA GLU A 35 -2.90 -3.70 -1.56
C GLU A 35 -1.76 -2.88 -2.17
N LEU A 36 -1.45 -1.73 -1.58
CA LEU A 36 -0.32 -0.87 -1.98
C LEU A 36 1.02 -1.64 -1.91
N LEU A 37 1.26 -2.34 -0.80
CA LEU A 37 2.46 -3.17 -0.61
C LEU A 37 2.57 -4.27 -1.67
N ASN A 38 1.45 -4.90 -2.04
CA ASN A 38 1.44 -5.89 -3.11
C ASN A 38 1.82 -5.26 -4.46
N LYS A 39 1.43 -4.01 -4.74
CA LYS A 39 1.87 -3.30 -5.95
C LYS A 39 3.36 -2.95 -5.91
N PHE A 40 3.87 -2.47 -4.79
CA PHE A 40 5.32 -2.24 -4.65
C PHE A 40 6.12 -3.52 -4.84
N ASN A 41 5.67 -4.65 -4.27
CA ASN A 41 6.29 -5.95 -4.51
C ASN A 41 6.27 -6.33 -6.00
N ALA A 42 5.17 -6.07 -6.71
CA ALA A 42 5.09 -6.31 -8.15
C ALA A 42 6.04 -5.42 -8.96
N VAL A 43 6.25 -4.16 -8.55
CA VAL A 43 7.25 -3.27 -9.15
C VAL A 43 8.64 -3.84 -8.96
N ILE A 44 8.97 -4.32 -7.77
CA ILE A 44 10.26 -4.97 -7.48
C ILE A 44 10.46 -6.21 -8.36
N THR A 45 9.45 -7.07 -8.48
CA THR A 45 9.51 -8.24 -9.36
C THR A 45 9.68 -7.86 -10.83
N ALA A 46 9.06 -6.77 -11.30
CA ALA A 46 9.29 -6.26 -12.65
C ALA A 46 10.75 -5.82 -12.83
N VAL A 47 11.33 -5.10 -11.85
CA VAL A 47 12.75 -4.72 -11.86
C VAL A 47 13.66 -5.95 -11.89
N GLU A 48 13.37 -6.98 -11.09
CA GLU A 48 14.14 -8.24 -11.08
C GLU A 48 14.10 -8.98 -12.42
N SER A 49 13.02 -8.82 -13.18
CA SER A 49 12.87 -9.50 -14.48
C SER A 49 13.71 -8.88 -15.61
N ALA A 50 14.19 -7.64 -15.43
CA ALA A 50 15.00 -6.95 -16.42
C ALA A 50 16.44 -7.50 -16.43
N THR A 51 16.76 -8.34 -17.41
CA THR A 51 18.08 -8.96 -17.58
C THR A 51 18.82 -8.52 -18.82
N ASP A 52 18.15 -7.87 -19.75
CA ASP A 52 18.63 -7.35 -21.03
C ASP A 52 17.71 -6.24 -21.54
N LYS A 53 17.90 -5.79 -22.78
CA LYS A 53 17.12 -4.71 -23.35
C LYS A 53 15.62 -5.06 -23.45
N GLU A 54 15.30 -6.19 -24.05
CA GLU A 54 13.91 -6.59 -24.32
C GLU A 54 13.13 -6.79 -23.02
N SER A 55 13.74 -7.48 -22.06
CA SER A 55 13.14 -7.63 -20.73
C SER A 55 13.06 -6.32 -19.94
N ALA A 56 13.98 -5.37 -20.14
CA ALA A 56 13.90 -4.04 -19.54
C ALA A 56 12.75 -3.21 -20.13
N GLU A 57 12.49 -3.30 -21.44
CA GLU A 57 11.34 -2.64 -22.07
C GLU A 57 10.03 -3.19 -21.51
N ALA A 58 9.88 -4.51 -21.43
CA ALA A 58 8.71 -5.14 -20.84
C ALA A 58 8.53 -4.81 -19.34
N ALA A 59 9.64 -4.76 -18.59
CA ALA A 59 9.60 -4.36 -17.19
C ALA A 59 9.19 -2.88 -17.03
N ALA A 60 9.70 -1.99 -17.88
CA ALA A 60 9.34 -0.57 -17.88
C ALA A 60 7.84 -0.36 -18.13
N GLU A 61 7.28 -1.02 -19.15
CA GLU A 61 5.84 -0.99 -19.42
C GLU A 61 5.03 -1.52 -18.22
N LYS A 62 5.51 -2.60 -17.58
CA LYS A 62 4.83 -3.15 -16.42
C LYS A 62 4.86 -2.21 -15.22
N ILE A 63 5.97 -1.52 -14.98
CA ILE A 63 6.10 -0.53 -13.90
C ILE A 63 5.15 0.64 -14.14
N ASP A 64 5.02 1.09 -15.39
CA ASP A 64 4.09 2.17 -15.74
C ASP A 64 2.63 1.76 -15.47
N SER A 65 2.21 0.57 -15.93
CA SER A 65 0.89 0.02 -15.62
C SER A 65 0.65 -0.14 -14.11
N LEU A 66 1.65 -0.61 -13.35
CA LEU A 66 1.54 -0.72 -11.89
C LEU A 66 1.42 0.65 -11.21
N SER A 67 2.02 1.69 -11.78
CA SER A 67 1.88 3.05 -11.24
C SER A 67 0.46 3.59 -11.39
N GLU A 68 -0.22 3.30 -12.49
CA GLU A 68 -1.64 3.65 -12.68
C GLU A 68 -2.53 2.91 -11.68
N GLU A 69 -2.25 1.62 -11.43
CA GLU A 69 -2.98 0.86 -10.41
C GLU A 69 -2.72 1.40 -8.98
N ILE A 70 -1.53 1.97 -8.74
CA ILE A 70 -1.23 2.63 -7.46
C ILE A 70 -2.00 3.94 -7.34
N ASP A 71 -2.20 4.70 -8.42
CA ASP A 71 -3.00 5.93 -8.38
C ASP A 71 -4.43 5.65 -7.87
N ASP A 72 -5.05 4.56 -8.33
CA ASP A 72 -6.36 4.12 -7.85
C ASP A 72 -6.36 3.74 -6.35
N ILE A 73 -5.30 3.10 -5.89
CA ILE A 73 -5.12 2.73 -4.47
C ILE A 73 -4.91 3.97 -3.61
N VAL A 74 -4.10 4.92 -4.07
CA VAL A 74 -3.87 6.19 -3.38
C VAL A 74 -5.16 6.99 -3.29
N ALA A 75 -5.97 7.04 -4.36
CA ALA A 75 -7.27 7.71 -4.31
C ALA A 75 -8.21 7.08 -3.26
N ARG A 76 -8.16 5.76 -3.10
CA ARG A 76 -8.89 5.05 -2.03
C ARG A 76 -8.34 5.38 -0.65
N LEU A 77 -7.02 5.43 -0.47
CA LEU A 77 -6.40 5.87 0.79
C LEU A 77 -6.82 7.30 1.14
N ASP A 78 -6.73 8.24 0.20
CA ASP A 78 -7.05 9.63 0.45
C ASP A 78 -8.51 9.83 0.90
N ALA A 79 -9.43 9.02 0.37
CA ALA A 79 -10.84 9.03 0.75
C ALA A 79 -11.12 8.47 2.17
N LEU A 80 -10.16 7.78 2.79
CA LEU A 80 -10.31 7.28 4.16
C LEU A 80 -10.06 8.39 5.19
N GLU A 81 -10.63 8.18 6.38
CA GLU A 81 -10.30 9.00 7.54
C GLU A 81 -8.82 8.86 7.88
N GLU A 82 -8.23 9.95 8.39
CA GLU A 82 -6.84 9.94 8.85
C GLU A 82 -6.70 8.95 10.02
N PRO A 83 -5.74 8.01 9.96
CA PRO A 83 -5.54 7.06 11.05
C PRO A 83 -5.03 7.75 12.32
N SER A 84 -5.25 7.11 13.46
CA SER A 84 -4.64 7.53 14.73
C SER A 84 -3.12 7.39 14.69
N ALA A 85 -2.41 8.05 15.63
CA ALA A 85 -0.95 7.99 15.69
C ALA A 85 -0.40 6.55 15.87
N ASP A 86 -1.10 5.71 16.64
CA ASP A 86 -0.73 4.31 16.84
C ASP A 86 -0.92 3.50 15.54
N GLU A 87 -2.00 3.76 14.79
CA GLU A 87 -2.24 3.14 13.48
C GLU A 87 -1.22 3.59 12.44
N LYS A 88 -0.90 4.89 12.37
CA LYS A 88 0.17 5.42 11.49
C LYS A 88 1.51 4.74 11.77
N THR A 89 1.86 4.59 13.05
CA THR A 89 3.10 3.89 13.46
C THR A 89 3.09 2.43 12.97
N ALA A 90 1.97 1.72 13.13
CA ALA A 90 1.85 0.34 12.69
C ALA A 90 1.92 0.20 11.15
N LEU A 91 1.30 1.13 10.41
CA LEU A 91 1.36 1.17 8.95
C LEU A 91 2.77 1.46 8.44
N ASP A 92 3.47 2.40 9.08
CA ASP A 92 4.87 2.72 8.76
C ASP A 92 5.80 1.55 9.01
N GLU A 93 5.75 0.93 10.19
CA GLU A 93 6.57 -0.24 10.48
C GLU A 93 6.33 -1.38 9.48
N LYS A 94 5.10 -1.51 8.99
CA LYS A 94 4.73 -2.50 7.99
C LYS A 94 5.36 -2.17 6.64
N MET A 95 5.33 -0.90 6.24
CA MET A 95 5.98 -0.42 5.02
C MET A 95 7.50 -0.57 5.10
N ASP A 96 8.11 -0.15 6.20
CA ASP A 96 9.55 -0.25 6.45
C ASP A 96 10.02 -1.71 6.35
N LYS A 97 9.36 -2.64 7.05
CA LYS A 97 9.69 -4.08 6.98
C LYS A 97 9.57 -4.64 5.58
N ALA A 98 8.57 -4.22 4.81
CA ALA A 98 8.38 -4.67 3.44
C ALA A 98 9.48 -4.13 2.50
N MET A 99 9.87 -2.87 2.67
CA MET A 99 10.96 -2.27 1.89
C MET A 99 12.32 -2.89 2.24
N GLU A 100 12.61 -3.09 3.53
CA GLU A 100 13.83 -3.77 4.00
C GLU A 100 13.94 -5.19 3.42
N ALA A 101 12.86 -5.97 3.45
CA ALA A 101 12.84 -7.33 2.91
C ALA A 101 13.11 -7.40 1.40
N ASN A 102 12.96 -6.27 0.68
CA ASN A 102 13.13 -6.20 -0.77
C ASN A 102 14.33 -5.35 -1.22
N GLY A 103 15.00 -4.63 -0.32
CA GLY A 103 16.13 -3.77 -0.65
C GLY A 103 17.28 -4.53 -1.35
N GLU A 104 17.58 -5.75 -0.88
CA GLU A 104 18.59 -6.60 -1.51
C GLU A 104 18.22 -7.00 -2.95
N LYS A 105 16.94 -7.24 -3.22
CA LYS A 105 16.46 -7.65 -4.55
C LYS A 105 16.69 -6.56 -5.58
N ILE A 106 16.31 -5.32 -5.26
CA ILE A 106 16.54 -4.17 -6.13
C ILE A 106 18.04 -4.00 -6.38
N GLY A 107 18.86 -4.06 -5.33
CA GLY A 107 20.31 -3.95 -5.45
C GLY A 107 20.92 -5.03 -6.34
N ASN A 108 20.45 -6.27 -6.23
CA ASN A 108 20.91 -7.38 -7.05
C ASN A 108 20.45 -7.28 -8.51
N ALA A 109 19.20 -6.87 -8.76
CA ALA A 109 18.68 -6.62 -10.09
C ALA A 109 19.50 -5.53 -10.82
N MET A 110 19.78 -4.42 -10.14
CA MET A 110 20.62 -3.34 -10.69
C MET A 110 22.06 -3.80 -10.98
N LYS A 111 22.65 -4.61 -10.10
CA LYS A 111 23.95 -5.24 -10.37
C LYS A 111 23.89 -6.19 -11.58
N GLY A 112 22.80 -6.93 -11.76
CA GLY A 112 22.58 -7.80 -12.91
C GLY A 112 22.55 -7.05 -14.25
N LEU A 113 22.18 -5.77 -14.22
CA LEU A 113 22.21 -4.88 -15.38
C LEU A 113 23.59 -4.25 -15.63
N ALA A 114 24.58 -4.45 -14.75
CA ALA A 114 25.93 -3.92 -14.96
C ALA A 114 26.51 -4.39 -16.29
N GLY A 115 27.03 -3.43 -17.09
CA GLY A 115 27.53 -3.69 -18.44
C GLY A 115 26.46 -3.75 -19.53
N LYS A 116 25.19 -3.49 -19.21
CA LYS A 116 24.06 -3.42 -20.17
C LYS A 116 23.50 -1.99 -20.22
N PRO A 117 24.18 -1.05 -20.91
CA PRO A 117 23.86 0.38 -20.83
C PRO A 117 22.44 0.73 -21.33
N GLU A 118 21.95 0.04 -22.36
CA GLU A 118 20.59 0.28 -22.88
C GLU A 118 19.53 -0.16 -21.86
N ALA A 119 19.66 -1.36 -21.29
CA ALA A 119 18.75 -1.86 -20.26
C ALA A 119 18.80 -0.99 -18.99
N MET A 120 19.99 -0.56 -18.56
CA MET A 120 20.14 0.38 -17.43
C MET A 120 19.45 1.71 -17.70
N LYS A 121 19.56 2.25 -18.91
CA LYS A 121 18.90 3.50 -19.29
C LYS A 121 17.37 3.36 -19.22
N ILE A 122 16.82 2.31 -19.84
CA ILE A 122 15.37 2.04 -19.86
C ILE A 122 14.84 1.91 -18.43
N MET A 123 15.48 1.08 -17.60
CA MET A 123 15.05 0.88 -16.22
C MET A 123 15.23 2.15 -15.36
N GLY A 124 16.30 2.91 -15.58
CA GLY A 124 16.54 4.18 -14.90
C GLY A 124 15.45 5.21 -15.20
N GLU A 125 15.06 5.36 -16.46
CA GLU A 125 13.97 6.25 -16.88
C GLU A 125 12.62 5.80 -16.30
N ALA A 126 12.30 4.50 -16.37
CA ALA A 126 11.07 3.95 -15.82
C ALA A 126 10.95 4.17 -14.30
N LEU A 127 12.02 3.91 -13.54
CA LEU A 127 12.03 4.12 -12.09
C LEU A 127 12.03 5.60 -11.70
N GLN A 128 12.63 6.47 -12.51
CA GLN A 128 12.56 7.92 -12.30
C GLN A 128 11.12 8.42 -12.49
N GLU A 129 10.43 8.00 -13.55
CA GLU A 129 9.02 8.36 -13.77
C GLU A 129 8.11 7.78 -12.68
N PHE A 130 8.32 6.52 -12.29
CA PHE A 130 7.64 5.92 -11.15
C PHE A 130 7.85 6.76 -9.87
N GLY A 131 9.09 7.15 -9.57
CA GLY A 131 9.41 7.99 -8.42
C GLY A 131 8.72 9.35 -8.45
N LYS A 132 8.62 10.00 -9.62
CA LYS A 132 7.86 11.25 -9.77
C LYS A 132 6.37 11.05 -9.48
N LYS A 133 5.77 9.96 -9.99
CA LYS A 133 4.36 9.62 -9.72
C LYS A 133 4.14 9.38 -8.22
N MET A 134 5.01 8.61 -7.56
CA MET A 134 4.91 8.40 -6.11
C MET A 134 5.06 9.71 -5.33
N ASN A 135 5.97 10.59 -5.75
CA ASN A 135 6.15 11.89 -5.11
C ASN A 135 4.94 12.82 -5.29
N ALA A 136 4.16 12.66 -6.37
CA ALA A 136 2.91 13.41 -6.53
C ALA A 136 1.86 13.05 -5.46
N HIS A 137 2.02 11.87 -4.83
CA HIS A 137 1.14 11.36 -3.77
C HIS A 137 1.70 11.55 -2.35
N GLU A 138 2.79 12.32 -2.21
CA GLU A 138 3.51 12.53 -0.95
C GLU A 138 2.57 12.92 0.20
N GLU A 139 1.61 13.82 -0.04
CA GLU A 139 0.69 14.29 1.00
C GLU A 139 -0.26 13.19 1.51
N VAL A 140 -0.70 12.29 0.61
CA VAL A 140 -1.48 11.12 1.03
C VAL A 140 -0.59 10.17 1.84
N PHE A 141 0.65 9.93 1.39
CA PHE A 141 1.57 9.08 2.17
C PHE A 141 1.88 9.66 3.55
N LYS A 142 2.05 10.98 3.69
CA LYS A 142 2.21 11.64 5.00
C LYS A 142 0.97 11.52 5.88
N LYS A 143 -0.23 11.60 5.31
CA LYS A 143 -1.49 11.41 6.04
C LYS A 143 -1.55 10.02 6.70
N PHE A 144 -0.99 8.99 6.06
CA PHE A 144 -1.02 7.61 6.55
C PHE A 144 0.26 7.13 7.24
N GLY A 145 1.36 7.87 7.10
CA GLY A 145 2.63 7.59 7.78
C GLY A 145 2.84 8.41 9.04
N LYS A 146 3.83 8.04 9.86
CA LYS A 146 4.18 8.77 11.08
C LYS A 146 4.76 10.13 10.71
N GLU A 147 4.45 11.14 11.51
CA GLU A 147 5.15 12.42 11.42
C GLU A 147 6.60 12.19 11.87
N GLY A 148 7.55 12.50 10.98
CA GLY A 148 8.99 12.35 11.23
C GLY A 148 9.57 13.41 12.16
#